data_AF-A0A075FMF7-F1
#
_entry.id   AF-A0A075FMF7-F1
#
_cell.length_a   1.000
_cell.length_b   1.000
_cell.length_c   1.000
_cell.angle_alpha   90.00
_cell.angle_beta   90.00
_cell.angle_gamma   90.00
#
_symmetry.space_group_name_H-M   'P 1'
#
loop_
_entity.id
_entity.type
_entity.pdbx_description
1 polymer ?
#
loop_
_entity_poly.entity_id
_entity_poly.type
_entity_poly.pdbx_seq_one_letter_code
_entity_poly.pdbx_strand_id
1 'polypeptide(L)'
;MSSNDTKSKTAHSVVVDLHNLYKKSGSLAGLAIWVSAFALFCWVVAFIFLPMIMNADGDVITPDSVRERAIFVLAFVSIFAALVVLLMNAVYLGIQFLQKRKELQRNFLQVQADLVRRSYVTNFELEESQGTSQVDKIFNHLCLVFPQLNDEKKKRLKKGFTTFDQKPGSIWSRFRRKVFFLKRYDLAQRTSTGFFIVKIINDKPLSFTDVEKELASFQKRVLVESAGMSSSKDLVSRFIFLAKSYDDTFSENTLREKMKSLKRTFLVDLIKEDEYGYSTIWID
;
A
#
# COMPACT_ATOMS: atom_id res chain seq x y z
N MET A 1 -14.80 -0.54 30.87
CA MET A 1 -13.82 -0.87 29.82
C MET A 1 -13.75 0.29 28.85
N SER A 2 -12.59 0.95 28.77
CA SER A 2 -12.40 2.18 27.98
C SER A 2 -12.48 1.90 26.48
N SER A 3 -13.05 2.81 25.68
CA SER A 3 -13.11 2.66 24.22
C SER A 3 -11.74 2.58 23.54
N ASN A 4 -10.66 2.95 24.26
CA ASN A 4 -9.30 2.83 23.78
C ASN A 4 -8.75 1.40 23.91
N ASP A 5 -9.18 0.63 24.92
CA ASP A 5 -8.77 -0.77 25.09
C ASP A 5 -9.38 -1.65 24.01
N THR A 6 -10.64 -1.39 23.64
CA THR A 6 -11.29 -2.09 22.52
C THR A 6 -10.58 -1.77 21.20
N LYS A 7 -10.32 -0.50 20.89
CA LYS A 7 -9.59 -0.11 19.66
C LYS A 7 -8.17 -0.70 19.58
N SER A 8 -7.43 -0.73 20.70
CA SER A 8 -6.08 -1.31 20.76
C SER A 8 -6.08 -2.82 20.50
N LYS A 9 -7.03 -3.55 21.12
CA LYS A 9 -7.22 -5.00 20.87
C LYS A 9 -7.58 -5.27 19.40
N THR A 10 -8.42 -4.43 18.80
CA THR A 10 -8.78 -4.53 17.38
C THR A 10 -7.58 -4.28 16.46
N ALA A 11 -6.72 -3.31 16.77
CA ALA A 11 -5.52 -3.04 15.99
C ALA A 11 -4.55 -4.23 16.01
N HIS A 12 -4.29 -4.79 17.20
CA HIS A 12 -3.42 -5.96 17.33
C HIS A 12 -3.98 -7.19 16.62
N SER A 13 -5.29 -7.46 16.75
CA SER A 13 -5.92 -8.60 16.07
C SER A 13 -5.83 -8.48 14.55
N VAL A 14 -6.06 -7.28 13.99
CA VAL A 14 -5.97 -7.04 12.54
C VAL A 14 -4.55 -7.31 12.00
N VAL A 15 -3.51 -6.90 12.72
CA VAL A 15 -2.11 -7.14 12.30
C VAL A 15 -1.77 -8.63 12.33
N VAL A 16 -2.16 -9.34 13.39
CA VAL A 16 -1.93 -10.79 13.52
C VAL A 16 -2.71 -11.56 12.46
N ASP A 17 -3.96 -11.17 12.19
CA ASP A 17 -4.79 -11.77 11.15
C ASP A 17 -4.21 -11.53 9.75
N LEU A 18 -3.62 -10.37 9.48
CA LEU A 18 -2.98 -10.06 8.19
C LEU A 18 -1.76 -10.94 7.97
N HIS A 19 -0.92 -11.05 9.00
CA HIS A 19 0.26 -11.90 8.97
C HIS A 19 -0.13 -13.39 8.78
N ASN A 20 -1.14 -13.86 9.51
CA ASN A 20 -1.64 -15.23 9.40
C ASN A 20 -2.26 -15.51 8.04
N LEU A 21 -2.99 -14.54 7.47
CA LEU A 21 -3.57 -14.66 6.14
C LEU A 21 -2.48 -14.73 5.07
N TYR A 22 -1.43 -13.92 5.19
CA TYR A 22 -0.28 -13.96 4.26
C TYR A 22 0.46 -15.31 4.36
N LYS A 23 0.75 -15.78 5.57
CA LYS A 23 1.41 -17.07 5.80
C LYS A 23 0.57 -18.26 5.28
N LYS A 24 -0.73 -18.27 5.57
CA LYS A 24 -1.66 -19.31 5.07
C LYS A 24 -1.86 -19.23 3.55
N SER A 25 -1.82 -18.04 2.96
CA SER A 25 -1.96 -17.87 1.52
C SER A 25 -0.80 -18.47 0.74
N GLY A 26 0.43 -18.36 1.26
CA GLY A 26 1.60 -19.00 0.66
C GLY A 26 1.47 -20.53 0.64
N SER A 27 1.02 -21.13 1.75
CA SER A 27 0.79 -22.59 1.81
C SER A 27 -0.39 -23.04 0.95
N LEU A 28 -1.48 -22.26 0.88
CA LEU A 28 -2.65 -22.59 0.07
C LEU A 28 -2.38 -22.44 -1.43
N ALA A 29 -1.63 -21.42 -1.85
CA ALA A 29 -1.21 -21.26 -3.24
C ALA A 29 -0.28 -22.40 -3.68
N GLY A 30 0.68 -22.79 -2.84
CA GLY A 30 1.53 -23.95 -3.09
C GLY A 30 0.73 -25.24 -3.23
N LEU A 31 -0.27 -25.45 -2.36
CA LEU A 31 -1.15 -26.63 -2.38
C LEU A 31 -2.06 -26.63 -3.63
N ALA A 32 -2.60 -25.48 -4.04
CA ALA A 32 -3.41 -25.34 -5.25
C ALA A 32 -2.60 -25.60 -6.54
N ILE A 33 -1.35 -25.14 -6.60
CA ILE A 33 -0.42 -25.46 -7.69
C ILE A 33 -0.12 -26.96 -7.70
N TRP A 34 0.11 -27.56 -6.53
CA TRP A 34 0.34 -29.00 -6.42
C TRP A 34 -0.86 -29.83 -6.85
N VAL A 35 -2.07 -29.48 -6.41
CA VAL A 35 -3.31 -30.19 -6.76
C VAL A 35 -3.64 -30.02 -8.24
N SER A 36 -3.42 -28.84 -8.82
CA SER A 36 -3.63 -28.62 -10.26
C SER A 36 -2.59 -29.33 -11.12
N ALA A 37 -1.32 -29.33 -10.72
CA ALA A 37 -0.26 -30.11 -11.37
C ALA A 37 -0.52 -31.61 -11.26
N PHE A 38 -0.97 -32.10 -10.10
CA PHE A 38 -1.33 -33.51 -9.89
C PHE A 38 -2.56 -33.90 -10.72
N ALA A 39 -3.60 -33.06 -10.77
CA ALA A 39 -4.77 -33.31 -11.61
C ALA A 39 -4.42 -33.33 -13.11
N LEU A 40 -3.55 -32.42 -13.56
CA LEU A 40 -3.05 -32.41 -14.94
C LEU A 40 -2.19 -33.65 -15.22
N PHE A 41 -1.34 -34.04 -14.28
CA PHE A 41 -0.57 -35.28 -14.37
C PHE A 41 -1.48 -36.51 -14.45
N CYS A 42 -2.49 -36.63 -13.60
CA CYS A 42 -3.49 -37.70 -13.68
C CYS A 42 -4.25 -37.69 -15.01
N TRP A 43 -4.59 -36.51 -15.53
CA TRP A 43 -5.25 -36.38 -16.84
C TRP A 43 -4.33 -36.82 -17.98
N VAL A 44 -3.06 -36.41 -17.97
CA VAL A 44 -2.05 -36.81 -18.96
C VAL A 44 -1.74 -38.31 -18.87
N VAL A 45 -1.60 -38.86 -17.66
CA VAL A 45 -1.41 -40.30 -17.45
C VAL A 45 -2.63 -41.06 -17.93
N ALA A 46 -3.84 -40.63 -17.59
CA ALA A 46 -5.05 -41.26 -18.11
C ALA A 46 -5.10 -41.16 -19.64
N PHE A 47 -4.77 -40.03 -20.25
CA PHE A 47 -4.83 -39.83 -21.70
C PHE A 47 -3.75 -40.60 -22.48
N ILE A 48 -2.54 -40.72 -21.93
CA ILE A 48 -1.41 -41.44 -22.54
C ILE A 48 -1.50 -42.95 -22.30
N PHE A 49 -1.91 -43.37 -21.10
CA PHE A 49 -1.99 -44.79 -20.74
C PHE A 49 -3.35 -45.43 -21.02
N LEU A 50 -4.44 -44.66 -21.27
CA LEU A 50 -5.69 -45.22 -21.81
C LEU A 50 -5.44 -46.03 -23.09
N PRO A 51 -4.73 -45.49 -24.10
CA PRO A 51 -4.38 -46.24 -25.29
C PRO A 51 -3.20 -47.21 -25.06
N MET A 52 -2.57 -47.25 -23.89
CA MET A 52 -1.46 -48.17 -23.60
C MET A 52 -1.87 -49.40 -22.76
N ILE A 53 -3.14 -49.45 -22.30
CA ILE A 53 -3.84 -50.71 -21.94
C ILE A 53 -4.28 -51.45 -23.23
N MET A 54 -3.58 -51.20 -24.35
CA MET A 54 -3.51 -52.09 -25.49
C MET A 54 -2.59 -53.24 -25.10
N ASN A 55 -3.08 -54.47 -25.22
CA ASN A 55 -2.32 -55.68 -24.91
C ASN A 55 -0.97 -55.70 -25.63
N ALA A 56 -0.02 -56.44 -25.07
CA ALA A 56 1.32 -56.71 -25.57
C ALA A 56 1.41 -57.30 -27.00
N ASP A 57 0.27 -57.52 -27.67
CA ASP A 57 0.16 -58.11 -29.01
C ASP A 57 -0.27 -57.11 -30.11
N GLY A 58 -0.39 -55.81 -29.81
CA GLY A 58 -0.52 -54.77 -30.85
C GLY A 58 -1.90 -54.63 -31.50
N ASP A 59 -2.90 -55.40 -31.08
CA ASP A 59 -4.28 -55.22 -31.54
C ASP A 59 -5.05 -54.21 -30.68
N VAL A 60 -5.74 -53.29 -31.36
CA VAL A 60 -6.64 -52.30 -30.76
C VAL A 60 -7.84 -53.04 -30.19
N ILE A 61 -7.89 -53.24 -28.88
CA ILE A 61 -9.13 -53.69 -28.22
C ILE A 61 -10.13 -52.54 -28.31
N THR A 62 -10.94 -52.54 -29.37
CA THR A 62 -12.24 -51.93 -29.28
C THR A 62 -13.04 -52.73 -28.26
N PRO A 63 -13.66 -52.11 -27.24
CA PRO A 63 -14.50 -52.85 -26.32
C PRO A 63 -15.60 -53.57 -27.11
N ASP A 64 -15.55 -54.90 -27.10
CA ASP A 64 -16.38 -55.76 -27.96
C ASP A 64 -17.80 -55.88 -27.42
N SER A 65 -18.00 -55.60 -26.13
CA SER A 65 -19.31 -55.59 -25.49
C SER A 65 -19.83 -54.18 -25.18
N VAL A 66 -21.14 -53.98 -25.37
CA VAL A 66 -21.84 -52.73 -24.99
C VAL A 66 -21.65 -52.40 -23.50
N ARG A 67 -21.51 -53.44 -22.65
CA ARG A 67 -21.32 -53.33 -21.21
C ARG A 67 -19.99 -52.69 -20.83
N GLU A 68 -18.89 -53.06 -21.49
CA GLU A 68 -17.57 -52.49 -21.23
C GLU A 68 -17.51 -51.03 -21.67
N ARG A 69 -18.07 -50.69 -22.85
CA ARG A 69 -18.22 -49.30 -23.31
C ARG A 69 -18.97 -48.44 -22.29
N ALA A 70 -20.06 -48.97 -21.72
CA ALA A 70 -20.86 -48.26 -20.72
C ALA A 70 -20.08 -47.98 -19.43
N ILE A 71 -19.31 -48.96 -18.93
CA ILE A 71 -18.48 -48.80 -17.72
C ILE A 71 -17.38 -47.75 -17.95
N PHE A 72 -16.73 -47.76 -19.13
CA PHE A 72 -15.72 -46.76 -19.49
C PHE A 72 -16.28 -45.34 -19.57
N VAL A 73 -17.44 -45.16 -20.22
CA VAL A 73 -18.09 -43.85 -20.31
C VAL A 73 -18.50 -43.35 -18.92
N LEU A 74 -19.05 -44.22 -18.06
CA LEU A 74 -19.41 -43.86 -16.68
C LEU A 74 -18.19 -43.46 -15.85
N ALA A 75 -17.07 -44.18 -15.96
CA ALA A 75 -15.83 -43.85 -15.28
C ALA A 75 -15.31 -42.47 -15.72
N PHE A 76 -15.28 -42.19 -17.03
CA PHE A 76 -14.85 -40.91 -17.57
C PHE A 76 -15.74 -39.75 -17.11
N VAL A 77 -17.07 -39.93 -17.15
CA VAL A 77 -18.04 -38.93 -16.68
C VAL A 77 -17.86 -38.66 -15.19
N SER A 78 -17.60 -39.70 -14.37
CA SER A 78 -17.40 -39.53 -12.93
C SER A 78 -16.12 -38.77 -12.58
N ILE A 79 -15.01 -39.05 -13.28
CA ILE A 79 -13.74 -38.33 -13.11
C ILE A 79 -13.88 -36.88 -13.56
N PHE A 80 -14.55 -36.65 -14.69
CA PHE A 80 -14.80 -35.30 -15.19
C PHE A 80 -15.68 -34.50 -14.22
N ALA A 81 -16.75 -35.11 -13.70
CA ALA A 81 -17.61 -34.48 -12.70
C ALA A 81 -16.84 -34.13 -11.41
N ALA A 82 -16.00 -35.04 -10.91
CA ALA A 82 -15.16 -34.79 -9.73
C ALA A 82 -14.18 -33.63 -9.96
N LEU A 83 -13.57 -33.55 -11.15
CA LEU A 83 -12.66 -32.47 -11.53
C LEU A 83 -13.38 -31.12 -11.61
N VAL A 84 -14.59 -31.09 -12.18
CA VAL A 84 -15.42 -29.88 -12.23
C VAL A 84 -15.81 -29.42 -10.81
N VAL A 85 -16.21 -30.34 -9.93
CA VAL A 85 -16.54 -30.01 -8.53
C VAL A 85 -15.33 -29.46 -7.78
N LEU A 86 -14.13 -30.04 -7.97
CA LEU A 86 -12.89 -29.53 -7.39
C LEU A 86 -12.56 -28.11 -7.91
N LEU A 87 -12.71 -27.87 -9.21
CA LEU A 87 -12.51 -26.53 -9.80
C LEU A 87 -13.49 -25.51 -9.23
N MET A 88 -14.78 -25.85 -9.10
CA MET A 88 -15.79 -24.96 -8.52
C MET A 88 -15.47 -24.61 -7.06
N ASN A 89 -15.05 -25.60 -6.25
CA ASN A 89 -14.63 -25.37 -4.87
C ASN A 89 -13.38 -24.48 -4.79
N ALA A 90 -12.40 -24.68 -5.67
CA ALA A 90 -11.21 -23.84 -5.73
C ALA A 90 -11.55 -22.37 -6.07
N VAL A 91 -12.45 -22.16 -7.05
CA VAL A 91 -12.94 -20.82 -7.41
C VAL A 91 -13.67 -20.17 -6.23
N TYR A 92 -14.57 -20.90 -5.56
CA TYR A 92 -15.30 -20.40 -4.40
C TYR A 92 -14.37 -19.98 -3.25
N LEU A 93 -13.39 -20.81 -2.92
CA LEU A 93 -12.37 -20.48 -1.91
C LEU A 93 -11.51 -19.29 -2.33
N GLY A 94 -11.18 -19.17 -3.61
CA GLY A 94 -10.46 -18.03 -4.16
C GLY A 94 -11.22 -16.71 -3.99
N ILE A 95 -12.52 -16.70 -4.29
CA ILE A 95 -13.39 -15.52 -4.10
C ILE A 95 -13.46 -15.13 -2.63
N GLN A 96 -13.70 -16.09 -1.73
CA GLN A 96 -13.74 -15.88 -0.28
C GLN A 96 -12.41 -15.31 0.25
N PHE A 97 -11.29 -15.84 -0.22
CA PHE A 97 -9.96 -15.33 0.14
C PHE A 97 -9.74 -13.89 -0.33
N LEU A 98 -10.14 -13.56 -1.56
CA LEU A 98 -10.04 -12.21 -2.11
C LEU A 98 -10.90 -11.21 -1.33
N GLN A 99 -12.11 -11.60 -0.95
CA GLN A 99 -13.01 -10.76 -0.14
C GLN A 99 -12.41 -10.49 1.24
N LYS A 100 -11.99 -11.54 1.96
CA LYS A 100 -11.33 -11.41 3.27
C LYS A 100 -10.07 -10.55 3.21
N ARG A 101 -9.24 -10.74 2.18
CA ARG A 101 -8.04 -9.92 1.97
C ARG A 101 -8.39 -8.44 1.80
N LYS A 102 -9.39 -8.12 0.98
CA LYS A 102 -9.83 -6.72 0.76
C LYS A 102 -10.34 -6.09 2.06
N GLU A 103 -11.14 -6.82 2.83
CA GLU A 103 -11.65 -6.36 4.12
C GLU A 103 -10.51 -6.10 5.12
N LEU A 104 -9.59 -7.06 5.26
CA LEU A 104 -8.45 -6.91 6.17
C LEU A 104 -7.54 -5.75 5.77
N GLN A 105 -7.31 -5.55 4.46
CA GLN A 105 -6.54 -4.41 3.97
C GLN A 105 -7.21 -3.09 4.32
N ARG A 106 -8.55 -2.98 4.21
CA ARG A 106 -9.29 -1.79 4.63
C ARG A 106 -9.15 -1.53 6.13
N ASN A 107 -9.31 -2.57 6.95
CA ASN A 107 -9.18 -2.45 8.40
C ASN A 107 -7.75 -2.06 8.81
N PHE A 108 -6.74 -2.64 8.15
CA PHE A 108 -5.35 -2.28 8.38
C PHE A 108 -5.05 -0.82 8.03
N LEU A 109 -5.56 -0.33 6.89
CA LEU A 109 -5.42 1.08 6.50
C LEU A 109 -6.08 2.01 7.50
N GLN A 110 -7.25 1.66 8.04
CA GLN A 110 -7.91 2.43 9.09
C GLN A 110 -7.08 2.46 10.38
N VAL A 111 -6.57 1.32 10.82
CA VAL A 111 -5.70 1.24 12.01
C VAL A 111 -4.43 2.06 11.80
N GLN A 112 -3.82 1.98 10.61
CA GLN A 112 -2.64 2.78 10.27
C GLN A 112 -2.94 4.27 10.31
N ALA A 113 -4.06 4.72 9.73
CA ALA A 113 -4.48 6.11 9.77
C ALA A 113 -4.74 6.60 11.20
N ASP A 114 -5.41 5.79 12.03
CA ASP A 114 -5.64 6.10 13.44
C ASP A 114 -4.34 6.21 14.24
N LEU A 115 -3.37 5.32 14.00
CA LEU A 115 -2.05 5.37 14.64
C LEU A 115 -1.26 6.60 14.20
N VAL A 116 -1.27 6.94 12.91
CA VAL A 116 -0.65 8.16 12.40
C VAL A 116 -1.27 9.38 13.06
N ARG A 117 -2.60 9.47 13.11
CA ARG A 117 -3.30 10.59 13.74
C ARG A 117 -2.97 10.72 15.23
N ARG A 118 -2.96 9.62 15.97
CA ARG A 118 -2.56 9.61 17.39
C ARG A 118 -1.11 10.03 17.57
N SER A 119 -0.21 9.57 16.70
CA SER A 119 1.20 9.90 16.76
C SER A 119 1.46 11.35 16.43
N TYR A 120 0.71 11.95 15.49
CA TYR A 120 0.76 13.40 15.28
C TYR A 120 0.34 14.15 16.53
N VAL A 121 -0.84 13.88 17.07
CA VAL A 121 -1.32 14.57 18.29
C VAL A 121 -0.33 14.41 19.43
N THR A 122 0.16 13.19 19.68
CA THR A 122 1.07 12.92 20.81
C THR A 122 2.44 13.56 20.59
N ASN A 123 3.05 13.39 19.43
CA ASN A 123 4.44 13.81 19.22
C ASN A 123 4.55 15.29 18.84
N PHE A 124 3.60 15.83 18.07
CA PHE A 124 3.68 17.23 17.64
C PHE A 124 3.30 18.21 18.76
N GLU A 125 2.39 17.80 19.66
CA GLU A 125 1.97 18.64 20.78
C GLU A 125 2.86 18.49 22.02
N LEU A 126 3.51 17.33 22.22
CA LEU A 126 4.28 17.06 23.45
C LEU A 126 5.79 17.11 23.28
N GLU A 127 6.33 16.89 22.08
CA GLU A 127 7.78 16.97 21.85
C GLU A 127 8.19 18.33 21.29
N GLU A 128 9.28 18.87 21.82
CA GLU A 128 9.89 20.07 21.28
C GLU A 128 10.60 19.77 19.96
N SER A 129 10.41 20.65 18.99
CA SER A 129 11.02 20.51 17.67
C SER A 129 12.55 20.61 17.73
N GLN A 130 13.24 19.48 17.58
CA GLN A 130 14.71 19.43 17.54
C GLN A 130 15.21 19.70 16.12
N GLY A 131 16.16 20.61 15.96
CA GLY A 131 16.82 20.86 14.67
C GLY A 131 17.36 22.28 14.53
N THR A 132 18.31 22.49 13.62
CA THR A 132 18.95 23.79 13.40
C THR A 132 18.14 24.70 12.48
N SER A 133 17.46 24.13 11.48
CA SER A 133 16.62 24.85 10.52
C SER A 133 15.16 24.44 10.68
N GLN A 134 14.23 25.29 10.21
CA GLN A 134 12.79 25.00 10.22
C GLN A 134 12.46 23.68 9.49
N VAL A 135 13.19 23.41 8.39
CA VAL A 135 13.09 22.17 7.61
C VAL A 135 13.60 20.95 8.38
N ASP A 136 14.70 21.09 9.11
CA ASP A 136 15.28 20.02 9.93
C ASP A 136 14.35 19.68 11.12
N LYS A 137 13.78 20.71 11.75
CA LYS A 137 12.79 20.58 12.84
C LYS A 137 11.57 19.77 12.42
N ILE A 138 10.89 20.18 11.34
CA ILE A 138 9.71 19.45 10.85
C ILE A 138 10.08 18.04 10.37
N PHE A 139 11.23 17.86 9.71
CA PHE A 139 11.69 16.53 9.29
C PHE A 139 11.90 15.60 10.48
N ASN A 140 12.51 16.09 11.56
CA ASN A 140 12.73 15.32 12.77
C ASN A 140 11.43 14.90 13.44
N HIS A 141 10.45 15.78 13.54
CA HIS A 141 9.11 15.44 14.04
C HIS A 141 8.39 14.43 13.15
N LEU A 142 8.46 14.59 11.82
CA LEU A 142 7.88 13.62 10.90
C LEU A 142 8.54 12.23 11.02
N CYS A 143 9.81 12.14 11.42
CA CYS A 143 10.47 10.85 11.68
C CYS A 143 9.89 10.13 12.91
N LEU A 144 9.29 10.84 13.85
CA LEU A 144 8.63 10.23 15.01
C LEU A 144 7.28 9.61 14.61
N VAL A 145 6.61 10.22 13.63
CA VAL A 145 5.30 9.78 13.14
C VAL A 145 5.42 8.69 12.08
N PHE A 146 6.41 8.79 11.20
CA PHE A 146 6.56 7.91 10.04
C PHE A 146 7.84 7.07 10.14
N PRO A 147 7.70 5.75 10.41
CA PRO A 147 8.85 4.85 10.47
C PRO A 147 9.73 4.86 9.21
N GLN A 148 9.09 4.98 8.04
CA GLN A 148 9.80 5.06 6.75
C GLN A 148 10.67 6.31 6.58
N LEU A 149 10.34 7.43 7.25
CA LEU A 149 11.22 8.61 7.29
C LEU A 149 12.35 8.40 8.31
N ASN A 150 12.06 7.76 9.45
CA ASN A 150 13.06 7.42 10.45
C ASN A 150 14.15 6.50 9.88
N ASP A 151 13.79 5.53 9.05
CA ASP A 151 14.75 4.65 8.39
C ASP A 151 15.70 5.44 7.47
N GLU A 152 15.17 6.43 6.74
CA GLU A 152 15.99 7.32 5.93
C GLU A 152 16.88 8.22 6.79
N LYS A 153 16.38 8.75 7.92
CA LYS A 153 17.18 9.50 8.90
C LYS A 153 18.32 8.64 9.44
N LYS A 154 18.07 7.40 9.85
CA LYS A 154 19.11 6.45 10.31
C LYS A 154 20.15 6.18 9.24
N LYS A 155 19.73 5.99 7.97
CA LYS A 155 20.67 5.83 6.85
C LYS A 155 21.54 7.07 6.63
N ARG A 156 20.99 8.27 6.83
CA ARG A 156 21.75 9.53 6.73
C ARG A 156 22.75 9.68 7.88
N LEU A 157 22.34 9.37 9.11
CA LEU A 157 23.21 9.40 10.29
C LEU A 157 24.39 8.42 10.15
N LYS A 158 24.15 7.20 9.64
CA LYS A 158 25.22 6.23 9.35
C LYS A 158 26.24 6.74 8.33
N LYS A 159 25.86 7.70 7.48
CA LYS A 159 26.73 8.34 6.49
C LYS A 159 27.38 9.63 7.01
N GLY A 160 27.22 9.93 8.30
CA GLY A 160 27.78 11.13 8.95
C GLY A 160 26.95 12.40 8.76
N PHE A 161 25.75 12.34 8.19
CA PHE A 161 24.90 13.51 8.04
C PHE A 161 24.01 13.70 9.28
N THR A 162 24.27 14.75 10.05
CA THR A 162 23.55 15.07 11.29
C THR A 162 22.33 15.95 11.06
N THR A 163 22.35 16.82 10.05
CA THR A 163 21.21 17.66 9.67
C THR A 163 20.69 17.33 8.27
N PHE A 164 19.43 17.67 8.00
CA PHE A 164 18.84 17.46 6.68
C PHE A 164 19.56 18.26 5.58
N ASP A 165 20.02 19.46 5.90
CA ASP A 165 20.63 20.40 4.96
C ASP A 165 22.03 19.97 4.48
N GLN A 166 22.70 19.08 5.23
CA GLN A 166 23.96 18.50 4.81
C GLN A 166 23.72 17.59 3.59
N LYS A 167 24.15 18.07 2.42
CA LYS A 167 24.02 17.33 1.16
C LYS A 167 25.15 16.29 1.05
N PRO A 168 24.84 15.05 0.67
CA PRO A 168 25.88 14.08 0.35
C PRO A 168 26.70 14.56 -0.84
N GLY A 169 27.95 14.91 -0.58
CA GLY A 169 28.94 15.29 -1.59
C GLY A 169 29.44 14.07 -2.34
N SER A 170 28.62 13.47 -3.22
CA SER A 170 29.06 12.56 -4.29
C SER A 170 27.86 11.95 -5.02
N ILE A 171 27.99 11.83 -6.36
CA ILE A 171 27.31 10.99 -7.38
C ILE A 171 25.81 10.66 -7.24
N TRP A 172 25.30 10.33 -6.06
CA TRP A 172 23.86 10.20 -5.76
C TRP A 172 23.07 11.50 -5.97
N SER A 173 23.74 12.65 -5.94
CA SER A 173 23.16 13.94 -6.34
C SER A 173 22.83 14.04 -7.84
N ARG A 174 23.41 13.16 -8.70
CA ARG A 174 23.03 13.05 -10.13
C ARG A 174 21.70 12.30 -10.30
N PHE A 175 21.40 11.29 -9.49
CA PHE A 175 20.13 10.54 -9.59
C PHE A 175 18.93 11.32 -9.03
N ARG A 176 19.16 12.23 -8.06
CA ARG A 176 18.15 13.20 -7.58
C ARG A 176 17.79 14.29 -8.60
N ARG A 177 18.42 14.36 -9.78
CA ARG A 177 18.11 15.36 -10.81
C ARG A 177 16.87 15.03 -11.67
N LYS A 178 16.26 13.86 -11.53
CA LYS A 178 15.18 13.43 -12.44
C LYS A 178 13.78 13.97 -12.12
N VAL A 179 13.60 14.77 -11.08
CA VAL A 179 12.29 15.40 -10.78
C VAL A 179 12.52 16.87 -10.48
N PHE A 180 12.56 17.69 -11.53
CA PHE A 180 12.95 19.10 -11.42
C PHE A 180 11.91 19.90 -10.63
N PHE A 181 10.62 19.51 -10.70
CA PHE A 181 9.56 20.18 -9.94
C PHE A 181 9.73 20.07 -8.42
N LEU A 182 10.38 19.03 -7.89
CA LEU A 182 10.51 18.83 -6.44
C LEU A 182 11.45 19.85 -5.77
N LYS A 183 12.28 20.55 -6.55
CA LYS A 183 13.17 21.60 -6.02
C LYS A 183 12.44 22.86 -5.53
N ARG A 184 11.15 23.00 -5.86
CA ARG A 184 10.31 24.14 -5.45
C ARG A 184 9.70 23.96 -4.05
N TYR A 185 9.91 22.81 -3.44
CA TYR A 185 9.43 22.48 -2.11
C TYR A 185 10.59 22.50 -1.13
N ASP A 186 10.31 22.95 0.09
CA ASP A 186 11.31 23.10 1.15
C ASP A 186 11.88 21.74 1.57
N LEU A 187 11.02 20.71 1.58
CA LEU A 187 11.41 19.33 1.82
C LEU A 187 10.86 18.40 0.74
N ALA A 188 11.71 17.57 0.16
CA ALA A 188 11.31 16.46 -0.68
C ALA A 188 12.17 15.23 -0.39
N GLN A 189 11.59 14.23 0.26
CA GLN A 189 12.28 13.01 0.66
C GLN A 189 11.60 11.78 0.06
N ARG A 190 12.39 10.95 -0.64
CA ARG A 190 11.92 9.65 -1.16
C ARG A 190 11.94 8.62 -0.05
N THR A 191 10.85 7.88 0.09
CA THR A 191 10.73 6.72 1.00
C THR A 191 10.37 5.46 0.22
N SER A 192 10.17 4.34 0.91
CA SER A 192 9.69 3.09 0.31
C SER A 192 8.25 3.20 -0.22
N THR A 193 7.41 4.09 0.33
CA THR A 193 6.00 4.25 -0.05
C THR A 193 5.75 5.38 -1.05
N GLY A 194 6.75 6.23 -1.29
CA GLY A 194 6.64 7.38 -2.19
C GLY A 194 7.39 8.61 -1.67
N PHE A 195 7.23 9.74 -2.35
CA PHE A 195 7.77 11.02 -1.92
C PHE A 195 6.93 11.63 -0.79
N PHE A 196 7.62 12.09 0.24
CA PHE A 196 7.13 13.01 1.25
C PHE A 196 7.56 14.41 0.86
N ILE A 197 6.59 15.31 0.78
CA ILE A 197 6.81 16.69 0.32
C ILE A 197 6.30 17.62 1.40
N VAL A 198 7.11 18.60 1.80
CA VAL A 198 6.70 19.68 2.71
C VAL A 198 6.85 21.01 2.01
N LYS A 199 5.80 21.82 2.09
CA LYS A 199 5.79 23.23 1.69
C LYS A 199 5.58 24.10 2.92
N ILE A 200 6.53 24.98 3.18
CA ILE A 200 6.52 25.94 4.28
C ILE A 200 6.00 27.27 3.76
N ILE A 201 5.01 27.85 4.44
CA ILE A 201 4.38 29.11 4.08
C ILE A 201 4.43 30.03 5.29
N ASN A 202 5.35 30.99 5.25
CA ASN A 202 5.59 31.94 6.34
C ASN A 202 5.04 33.35 6.06
N ASP A 203 4.87 33.72 4.79
CA ASP A 203 4.65 35.11 4.38
C ASP A 203 3.20 35.59 4.53
N LYS A 204 2.23 34.66 4.49
CA LYS A 204 0.80 34.96 4.57
C LYS A 204 0.02 33.85 5.27
N PRO A 205 -1.15 34.15 5.84
CA PRO A 205 -2.10 33.12 6.27
C PRO A 205 -2.42 32.19 5.10
N LEU A 206 -2.38 30.88 5.36
CA LEU A 206 -2.73 29.89 4.36
C LEU A 206 -4.25 29.90 4.15
N SER A 207 -4.69 30.09 2.91
CA SER A 207 -6.10 29.95 2.50
C SER A 207 -6.37 28.59 1.86
N PHE A 208 -7.63 28.12 1.92
CA PHE A 208 -7.99 26.87 1.24
C PHE A 208 -7.79 26.97 -0.28
N THR A 209 -8.01 28.16 -0.85
CA THR A 209 -7.78 28.40 -2.28
C THR A 209 -6.29 28.28 -2.67
N ASP A 210 -5.38 28.62 -1.76
CA ASP A 210 -3.94 28.43 -1.98
C ASP A 210 -3.57 26.95 -1.97
N VAL A 211 -4.16 26.16 -1.05
CA VAL A 211 -3.99 24.70 -1.00
C VAL A 211 -4.48 24.08 -2.31
N GLU A 212 -5.69 24.42 -2.76
CA GLU A 212 -6.24 23.91 -4.03
C GLU A 212 -5.37 24.26 -5.23
N LYS A 213 -4.96 25.52 -5.36
CA LYS A 213 -4.11 25.99 -6.46
C LYS A 213 -2.77 25.25 -6.46
N GLU A 214 -2.15 25.10 -5.29
CA GLU A 214 -0.87 24.43 -5.18
C GLU A 214 -0.99 22.96 -5.56
N LEU A 215 -1.98 22.24 -5.02
CA LEU A 215 -2.22 20.83 -5.31
C LEU A 215 -2.55 20.59 -6.79
N ALA A 216 -3.39 21.44 -7.39
CA ALA A 216 -3.71 21.37 -8.82
C ALA A 216 -2.47 21.64 -9.68
N SER A 217 -1.65 22.62 -9.31
CA SER A 217 -0.39 22.92 -10.01
C SER A 217 0.60 21.76 -9.89
N PHE A 218 0.66 21.13 -8.73
CA PHE A 218 1.53 20.01 -8.46
C PHE A 218 1.11 18.79 -9.28
N GLN A 219 -0.18 18.43 -9.27
CA GLN A 219 -0.71 17.32 -10.06
C GLN A 219 -0.47 17.49 -11.56
N LYS A 220 -0.68 18.72 -12.08
CA LYS A 220 -0.38 19.02 -13.49
C LYS A 220 1.09 18.77 -13.81
N ARG A 221 2.02 19.20 -12.93
CA ARG A 221 3.46 18.98 -13.12
C ARG A 221 3.84 17.51 -13.02
N VAL A 222 3.28 16.78 -12.05
CA VAL A 222 3.47 15.34 -11.93
C VAL A 222 3.00 14.65 -13.21
N LEU A 223 1.81 14.99 -13.73
CA LEU A 223 1.28 14.42 -14.97
C LEU A 223 2.19 14.69 -16.18
N VAL A 224 2.66 15.94 -16.33
CA VAL A 224 3.56 16.33 -17.44
C VAL A 224 4.92 15.64 -17.36
N GLU A 225 5.55 15.58 -16.18
CA GLU A 225 6.86 14.93 -16.02
C GLU A 225 6.76 13.39 -15.99
N SER A 226 5.61 12.83 -15.62
CA SER A 226 5.34 11.38 -15.64
C SER A 226 4.82 10.86 -16.98
N ALA A 227 4.58 11.72 -17.98
CA ALA A 227 4.17 11.31 -19.33
C ALA A 227 5.22 10.40 -20.06
N GLY A 228 6.37 10.13 -19.45
CA GLY A 228 7.35 9.12 -19.86
C GLY A 228 7.72 8.07 -18.79
N MET A 229 7.01 8.01 -17.66
CA MET A 229 7.26 7.04 -16.57
C MET A 229 5.96 6.33 -16.17
N SER A 230 5.94 5.01 -16.31
CA SER A 230 4.83 4.16 -15.87
C SER A 230 4.57 4.35 -14.37
N SER A 231 3.36 4.83 -14.05
CA SER A 231 2.80 5.11 -12.72
C SER A 231 3.13 6.49 -12.12
N SER A 232 2.37 7.50 -12.57
CA SER A 232 2.24 8.80 -11.90
C SER A 232 1.61 8.72 -10.50
N LYS A 233 0.84 7.66 -10.23
CA LYS A 233 0.03 7.48 -9.03
C LYS A 233 0.84 7.10 -7.78
N ASP A 234 2.00 6.47 -7.96
CA ASP A 234 2.82 5.96 -6.83
C ASP A 234 4.01 6.88 -6.49
N LEU A 235 4.11 8.04 -7.16
CA LEU A 235 5.21 8.94 -6.95
C LEU A 235 5.12 9.62 -5.57
N VAL A 236 3.94 10.02 -5.12
CA VAL A 236 3.79 10.88 -3.94
C VAL A 236 2.90 10.20 -2.92
N SER A 237 3.44 10.02 -1.71
CA SER A 237 2.69 9.39 -0.62
C SER A 237 1.94 10.44 0.18
N ARG A 238 2.59 11.56 0.53
CA ARG A 238 2.04 12.57 1.43
C ARG A 238 2.60 13.95 1.10
N PHE A 239 1.72 14.94 1.07
CA PHE A 239 2.02 16.35 0.85
C PHE A 239 1.63 17.14 2.10
N ILE A 240 2.56 17.87 2.68
CA ILE A 240 2.37 18.53 3.98
C ILE A 240 2.50 20.03 3.78
N PHE A 241 1.48 20.78 4.18
CA PHE A 241 1.55 22.23 4.29
C PHE A 241 1.88 22.59 5.73
N LEU A 242 2.97 23.35 5.90
CA LEU A 242 3.35 23.94 7.17
C LEU A 242 3.15 25.46 7.09
N ALA A 243 2.33 26.03 7.97
CA ALA A 243 2.09 27.47 8.01
C ALA A 243 1.98 27.99 9.44
N LYS A 244 2.32 29.27 9.66
CA LYS A 244 2.18 29.91 10.99
C LYS A 244 0.73 30.29 11.30
N SER A 245 -0.05 30.59 10.28
CA SER A 245 -1.45 30.99 10.43
C SER A 245 -2.30 30.47 9.27
N TYR A 246 -3.58 30.23 9.57
CA TYR A 246 -4.62 29.77 8.65
C TYR A 246 -5.75 30.80 8.67
N ASP A 247 -6.38 31.03 7.54
CA ASP A 247 -7.54 31.92 7.47
C ASP A 247 -8.85 31.23 7.92
N ASP A 248 -9.94 32.00 7.97
CA ASP A 248 -11.25 31.52 8.42
C ASP A 248 -11.86 30.44 7.52
N THR A 249 -11.26 30.20 6.34
CA THR A 249 -11.73 29.16 5.41
C THR A 249 -11.48 27.75 5.95
N PHE A 250 -10.66 27.60 6.99
CA PHE A 250 -10.35 26.35 7.70
C PHE A 250 -11.24 26.06 8.91
N SER A 251 -12.35 26.79 9.09
CA SER A 251 -13.34 26.49 10.14
C SER A 251 -13.82 25.03 10.09
N GLU A 252 -13.86 24.37 11.27
CA GLU A 252 -14.02 22.91 11.41
C GLU A 252 -15.22 22.34 10.65
N ASN A 253 -16.35 23.06 10.67
CA ASN A 253 -17.61 22.62 10.06
C ASN A 253 -17.52 22.47 8.54
N THR A 254 -16.69 23.27 7.86
CA THR A 254 -16.56 23.25 6.39
C THR A 254 -15.30 22.53 5.92
N LEU A 255 -14.27 22.45 6.77
CA LEU A 255 -12.97 21.90 6.41
C LEU A 255 -13.06 20.43 5.95
N ARG A 256 -13.83 19.60 6.65
CA ARG A 256 -13.96 18.17 6.32
C ARG A 256 -14.55 17.94 4.93
N GLU A 257 -15.56 18.72 4.54
CA GLU A 257 -16.21 18.61 3.24
C GLU A 257 -15.29 19.11 2.14
N LYS A 258 -14.64 20.26 2.38
CA LYS A 258 -13.62 20.83 1.50
C LYS A 258 -12.48 19.85 1.23
N MET A 259 -11.88 19.27 2.28
CA MET A 259 -10.79 18.29 2.12
C MET A 259 -11.22 17.03 1.37
N LYS A 260 -12.46 16.55 1.57
CA LYS A 260 -13.02 15.41 0.82
C LYS A 260 -13.30 15.72 -0.65
N SER A 261 -13.62 16.97 -0.98
CA SER A 261 -13.89 17.41 -2.35
C SER A 261 -12.64 17.57 -3.21
N LEU A 262 -11.45 17.64 -2.58
CA LEU A 262 -10.17 17.71 -3.28
C LEU A 262 -9.95 16.48 -4.14
N LYS A 263 -9.88 16.66 -5.46
CA LYS A 263 -9.48 15.60 -6.40
C LYS A 263 -7.98 15.36 -6.26
N ARG A 264 -7.59 14.35 -5.49
CA ARG A 264 -6.18 14.00 -5.23
C ARG A 264 -5.95 12.48 -5.19
N THR A 265 -4.73 12.08 -5.55
CA THR A 265 -4.28 10.67 -5.50
C THR A 265 -3.32 10.39 -4.36
N PHE A 266 -3.00 11.40 -3.54
CA PHE A 266 -2.04 11.34 -2.44
C PHE A 266 -2.63 12.04 -1.21
N LEU A 267 -2.09 11.71 -0.04
CA LEU A 267 -2.56 12.24 1.25
C LEU A 267 -2.07 13.69 1.44
N VAL A 268 -2.88 14.56 2.04
CA VAL A 268 -2.45 15.94 2.36
C VAL A 268 -2.74 16.26 3.81
N ASP A 269 -1.71 16.79 4.48
CA ASP A 269 -1.79 17.25 5.85
C ASP A 269 -1.58 18.74 5.95
N LEU A 270 -2.24 19.33 6.94
CA LEU A 270 -2.16 20.75 7.27
C LEU A 270 -1.66 20.86 8.71
N ILE A 271 -0.48 21.44 8.86
CA ILE A 271 0.23 21.56 10.12
C ILE A 271 0.48 23.04 10.39
N LYS A 272 0.10 23.48 11.58
CA LYS A 272 0.37 24.81 12.07
C LYS A 272 1.66 24.80 12.88
N GLU A 273 2.55 25.73 12.60
CA GLU A 273 3.74 25.98 13.43
C GLU A 273 3.37 26.97 14.54
N ASP A 274 3.59 26.57 15.78
CA ASP A 274 3.42 27.39 16.97
C ASP A 274 4.79 27.73 17.58
N GLU A 275 4.83 28.61 18.57
CA GLU A 275 6.08 29.11 19.16
C GLU A 275 6.99 28.00 19.71
N TYR A 276 6.38 26.96 20.30
CA TYR A 276 7.09 25.86 20.97
C TYR A 276 6.98 24.51 20.25
N GLY A 277 6.29 24.44 19.11
CA GLY A 277 6.04 23.15 18.46
C GLY A 277 5.11 23.25 17.26
N TYR A 278 4.29 22.22 17.07
CA TYR A 278 3.38 22.16 15.94
C TYR A 278 2.01 21.67 16.38
N SER A 279 0.96 22.26 15.81
CA SER A 279 -0.42 21.79 15.99
C SER A 279 -0.97 21.25 14.68
N THR A 280 -1.92 20.33 14.80
CA THR A 280 -2.54 19.68 13.64
C THR A 280 -3.83 20.38 13.26
N ILE A 281 -3.94 20.86 12.02
CA ILE A 281 -5.21 21.37 11.47
C ILE A 281 -5.98 20.25 10.75
N TRP A 282 -5.28 19.44 9.96
CA TRP A 282 -5.87 18.31 9.24
C TRP A 282 -4.85 17.21 8.98
N ILE A 283 -5.28 15.94 9.13
CA ILE A 283 -4.53 14.76 8.70
C ILE A 283 -5.45 13.90 7.86
N ASP A 284 -4.94 13.46 6.70
CA ASP A 284 -5.59 12.50 5.82
C ASP A 284 -5.21 11.04 6.11
#